data_AF-A0A662QM88-F1
#
_entry.id   AF-A0A662QM88-F1
#
_cell.length_a   1.000
_cell.length_b   1.000
_cell.length_c   1.000
_cell.angle_alpha   90.00
_cell.angle_beta   90.00
_cell.angle_gamma   90.00
#
_symmetry.space_group_name_H-M   'P 1'
#
loop_
_entity.id
_entity.type
_entity.pdbx_description
1 polymer ?
#
loop_
_entity_poly.entity_id
_entity_poly.type
_entity_poly.pdbx_seq_one_letter_code
_entity_poly.pdbx_strand_id
1 'polypeptide(L)'
;MEGYGRGRIIIFQPMSSLYLSFLLALSTFFLPYLIVTGVIFSRSLEVPSYLIFMIFLLSLFGSYVNIRIREVESIQPITYFKEVDFFGVRWRIPEIGYAPRKTVIAINVGGALIPLLFSIYLLIFSVPNHGAPLVSYIKILTAFIIVTLVVHAFATPIKGLGIA
;
A
#
# COMPACT_ATOMS: atom_id res chain seq x y z
N MET A 1 -1.59 -18.90 26.17
CA MET A 1 -1.13 -19.38 24.85
C MET A 1 -0.70 -18.15 24.03
N GLU A 2 0.29 -17.38 24.46
CA GLU A 2 1.74 -17.59 24.26
C GLU A 2 2.16 -17.91 22.81
N GLY A 3 2.82 -16.95 22.17
CA GLY A 3 4.07 -17.22 21.47
C GLY A 3 4.09 -17.43 19.95
N TYR A 4 2.98 -17.53 19.23
CA TYR A 4 3.03 -17.83 17.79
C TYR A 4 2.93 -16.58 16.90
N GLY A 5 4.07 -16.06 16.44
CA GLY A 5 4.10 -15.17 15.26
C GLY A 5 5.11 -14.03 15.25
N ARG A 6 5.90 -13.84 16.32
CA ARG A 6 6.96 -12.81 16.36
C ARG A 6 8.10 -13.17 15.40
N GLY A 7 8.01 -12.75 14.14
CA GLY A 7 9.12 -12.80 13.18
C GLY A 7 8.87 -13.47 11.84
N ARG A 8 7.66 -13.99 11.55
CA ARG A 8 7.37 -14.48 10.18
C ARG A 8 6.88 -13.32 9.32
N ILE A 9 7.69 -12.94 8.33
CA ILE A 9 7.25 -12.08 7.22
C ILE A 9 6.18 -12.88 6.47
N ILE A 10 4.92 -12.60 6.77
CA ILE A 10 3.81 -13.21 6.05
C ILE A 10 3.52 -12.30 4.86
N ILE A 11 3.94 -12.77 3.69
CA ILE A 11 3.69 -12.13 2.41
C ILE A 11 2.26 -12.46 1.99
N PHE A 12 1.37 -11.47 2.07
CA PHE A 12 0.04 -11.59 1.49
C PHE A 12 0.08 -11.13 0.05
N GLN A 13 -0.51 -11.92 -0.85
CA GLN A 13 -0.69 -11.59 -2.26
C GLN A 13 -1.99 -10.78 -2.42
N PRO A 14 -1.93 -9.45 -2.59
CA PRO A 14 -3.13 -8.62 -2.70
C PRO A 14 -3.79 -8.73 -4.09
N MET A 15 -2.98 -9.05 -5.10
CA MET A 15 -3.36 -9.04 -6.49
C MET A 15 -3.36 -10.46 -7.03
N SER A 16 -4.40 -10.83 -7.78
CA SER A 16 -4.45 -12.09 -8.53
C SER A 16 -3.30 -12.15 -9.53
N SER A 17 -2.68 -13.30 -9.78
CA SER A 17 -1.65 -13.46 -10.82
C SER A 17 -2.13 -13.02 -12.21
N LEU A 18 -3.42 -13.10 -12.48
CA LEU A 18 -4.05 -12.58 -13.70
C LEU A 18 -3.91 -11.06 -13.81
N TYR A 19 -4.05 -10.35 -12.70
CA TYR A 19 -3.88 -8.89 -12.67
C TYR A 19 -2.43 -8.49 -12.98
N LEU A 20 -1.42 -9.23 -12.49
CA LEU A 20 -0.01 -8.97 -12.83
C LEU A 20 0.20 -9.15 -14.31
N SER A 21 -0.33 -10.25 -14.83
CA SER A 21 -0.17 -10.65 -16.23
C SER A 21 -0.80 -9.59 -17.13
N PHE A 22 -1.98 -9.08 -16.74
CA PHE A 22 -2.62 -7.95 -17.40
C PHE A 22 -1.76 -6.68 -17.34
N LEU A 23 -1.25 -6.29 -16.16
CA LEU A 23 -0.38 -5.12 -16.02
C LEU A 23 0.93 -5.26 -16.80
N LEU A 24 1.52 -6.44 -16.86
CA LEU A 24 2.71 -6.73 -17.65
C LEU A 24 2.41 -6.59 -19.14
N ALA A 25 1.33 -7.21 -19.63
CA ALA A 25 0.89 -7.09 -21.01
C ALA A 25 0.63 -5.61 -21.39
N LEU A 26 -0.04 -4.87 -20.51
CA LEU A 26 -0.28 -3.44 -20.68
C LEU A 26 1.03 -2.64 -20.72
N SER A 27 1.98 -2.95 -19.82
CA SER A 27 3.30 -2.31 -19.78
C SER A 27 4.11 -2.58 -21.04
N THR A 28 4.07 -3.82 -21.55
CA THR A 28 4.70 -4.20 -22.81
C THR A 28 4.06 -3.48 -24.00
N PHE A 29 2.73 -3.38 -24.04
CA PHE A 29 2.01 -2.65 -25.08
C PHE A 29 2.38 -1.15 -25.09
N PHE A 30 2.49 -0.53 -23.93
CA PHE A 30 2.89 0.88 -23.78
C PHE A 30 4.40 1.11 -23.70
N LEU A 31 5.24 0.11 -24.00
CA LEU A 31 6.69 0.20 -23.81
C LEU A 31 7.34 1.42 -24.51
N PRO A 32 6.99 1.78 -25.77
CA PRO A 32 7.57 2.97 -26.40
C PRO A 32 7.26 4.25 -25.62
N TYR A 33 6.04 4.38 -25.11
CA TYR A 33 5.62 5.51 -24.30
C TYR A 33 6.33 5.54 -22.93
N LEU A 34 6.51 4.38 -22.30
CA LEU A 34 7.25 4.25 -21.04
C LEU A 34 8.72 4.62 -21.21
N ILE A 35 9.35 4.29 -22.34
CA ILE A 35 10.74 4.67 -22.64
C ILE A 35 10.85 6.20 -22.75
N VAL A 36 9.98 6.84 -23.55
CA VAL A 36 9.97 8.30 -23.71
C VAL A 36 9.73 8.99 -22.37
N THR A 37 8.72 8.55 -21.62
CA THR A 37 8.40 9.07 -20.29
C THR A 37 9.56 8.87 -19.31
N GLY A 38 10.23 7.71 -19.37
CA GLY A 38 11.41 7.42 -18.55
C GLY A 38 12.58 8.35 -18.84
N VAL A 39 12.81 8.73 -20.11
CA VAL A 39 13.82 9.73 -20.48
C VAL A 39 13.44 11.12 -19.98
N ILE A 40 12.16 11.49 -20.05
CA ILE A 40 11.67 12.77 -19.52
C ILE A 40 11.91 12.83 -18.01
N PHE A 41 11.46 11.83 -17.25
CA PHE A 41 11.68 11.77 -15.80
C PHE A 41 13.16 11.74 -15.44
N SER A 42 13.98 10.99 -16.19
CA SER A 42 15.43 10.96 -16.01
C SER A 42 16.04 12.36 -16.05
N ARG A 43 15.64 13.17 -17.04
CA ARG A 43 16.12 14.55 -17.17
C ARG A 43 15.54 15.47 -16.09
N SER A 44 14.24 15.36 -15.79
CA SER A 44 13.58 16.23 -14.80
C SER A 44 14.02 15.97 -13.37
N LEU A 45 14.33 14.72 -13.04
CA LEU A 45 14.76 14.31 -11.70
C LEU A 45 16.28 14.20 -11.58
N GLU A 46 17.03 14.47 -12.65
CA GLU A 46 18.49 14.39 -12.70
C GLU A 46 19.04 13.01 -12.26
N VAL A 47 18.37 11.94 -12.71
CA VAL A 47 18.73 10.55 -12.39
C VAL A 47 18.89 9.73 -13.66
N PRO A 48 19.74 8.69 -13.66
CA PRO A 48 19.90 7.84 -14.84
C PRO A 48 18.58 7.16 -15.27
N SER A 49 18.34 7.07 -16.57
CA SER A 49 17.11 6.47 -17.13
C SER A 49 16.93 5.00 -16.75
N TYR A 50 18.03 4.24 -16.62
CA TYR A 50 17.97 2.86 -16.15
C TYR A 50 17.41 2.76 -14.73
N LEU A 51 17.66 3.76 -13.87
CA LEU A 51 17.17 3.76 -12.50
C LEU A 51 15.65 3.97 -12.48
N ILE A 52 15.14 4.90 -13.29
CA ILE A 52 13.69 5.10 -13.48
C ILE A 52 13.01 3.79 -13.91
N PHE A 53 13.60 3.09 -14.88
CA PHE A 53 13.05 1.82 -15.37
C PHE A 53 13.13 0.71 -14.30
N MET A 54 14.23 0.64 -13.55
CA MET A 54 14.37 -0.30 -12.43
C MET A 54 13.33 -0.06 -11.35
N ILE A 55 13.08 1.20 -10.98
CA ILE A 55 12.06 1.56 -9.99
C ILE A 55 10.68 1.17 -10.49
N PHE A 56 10.37 1.44 -11.77
CA PHE A 56 9.12 1.00 -12.38
C PHE A 56 8.93 -0.52 -12.29
N LEU A 57 9.94 -1.31 -12.68
CA LEU A 57 9.88 -2.77 -12.60
C LEU A 57 9.78 -3.27 -11.15
N LEU A 58 10.58 -2.73 -10.23
CA LEU A 58 10.54 -3.07 -8.81
C LEU A 58 9.20 -2.70 -8.18
N SER A 59 8.58 -1.60 -8.59
CA SER A 59 7.23 -1.23 -8.19
C SER A 59 6.19 -2.20 -8.75
N LEU A 60 6.30 -2.59 -10.01
CA LEU A 60 5.36 -3.52 -10.65
C LEU A 60 5.42 -4.90 -9.99
N PHE A 61 6.61 -5.52 -9.91
CA PHE A 61 6.78 -6.83 -9.29
C PHE A 61 6.60 -6.78 -7.77
N GLY A 62 7.08 -5.73 -7.12
CA GLY A 62 6.92 -5.52 -5.68
C GLY A 62 5.48 -5.29 -5.26
N SER A 63 4.57 -4.90 -6.17
CA SER A 63 3.15 -4.70 -5.84
C SER A 63 2.48 -5.98 -5.32
N TYR A 64 3.04 -7.16 -5.64
CA TYR A 64 2.59 -8.48 -5.19
C TYR A 64 2.91 -8.79 -3.74
N VAL A 65 3.77 -7.99 -3.11
CA VAL A 65 4.31 -8.26 -1.79
C VAL A 65 3.75 -7.23 -0.82
N ASN A 66 2.97 -7.69 0.15
CA ASN A 66 2.66 -6.90 1.34
C ASN A 66 3.46 -7.40 2.54
N ILE A 67 4.13 -6.48 3.23
CA ILE A 67 4.87 -6.75 4.46
C ILE A 67 3.97 -6.39 5.64
N ARG A 68 3.65 -7.37 6.49
CA ARG A 68 2.94 -7.13 7.75
C ARG A 68 3.78 -6.21 8.67
N ILE A 69 3.18 -5.11 9.13
CA ILE A 69 3.79 -4.19 10.09
C ILE A 69 3.28 -4.47 11.50
N ARG A 70 1.95 -4.59 11.68
CA ARG A 70 1.32 -4.68 13.00
C ARG A 70 -0.02 -5.40 12.93
N GLU A 71 -0.41 -6.03 14.04
CA GLU A 71 -1.78 -6.52 14.24
C GLU A 71 -2.48 -5.65 15.28
N VAL A 72 -3.73 -5.28 14.98
CA VAL A 72 -4.59 -4.51 15.88
C VAL A 72 -5.83 -5.34 16.18
N GLU A 73 -6.07 -5.60 17.45
CA GLU A 73 -7.29 -6.23 17.92
C GLU A 73 -8.35 -5.15 18.15
N SER A 74 -9.51 -5.30 17.51
CA SER A 74 -10.67 -4.45 17.77
C SER A 74 -11.87 -5.33 18.09
N ILE A 75 -12.65 -4.92 19.08
CA ILE A 75 -13.92 -5.56 19.41
C ILE A 75 -14.93 -5.11 18.35
N GLN A 76 -15.42 -6.04 17.54
CA GLN A 76 -16.42 -5.75 16.50
C GLN A 76 -17.72 -6.50 16.78
N PRO A 77 -18.88 -5.90 16.45
CA PRO A 77 -20.14 -6.60 16.53
C PRO A 77 -20.14 -7.75 15.52
N ILE A 78 -20.45 -8.95 15.99
CA ILE A 78 -20.66 -10.15 15.18
C ILE A 78 -22.10 -10.60 15.33
N THR A 79 -22.73 -11.00 14.23
CA THR A 79 -24.06 -11.62 14.28
C THR A 79 -23.88 -13.12 14.46
N TYR A 80 -24.44 -13.68 15.52
CA TYR A 80 -24.57 -15.13 15.67
C TYR A 80 -26.05 -15.50 15.77
N PHE A 81 -26.39 -16.71 15.33
CA PHE A 81 -27.76 -17.20 15.37
C PHE A 81 -27.92 -18.11 16.57
N LYS A 82 -28.83 -17.75 17.46
CA LYS A 82 -29.29 -18.65 18.52
C LYS A 82 -30.44 -19.47 17.99
N GLU A 83 -30.29 -20.79 18.03
CA GLU A 83 -31.38 -21.71 17.71
C GLU A 83 -32.24 -21.92 18.97
N VAL A 84 -33.54 -21.65 18.85
CA VAL A 84 -34.53 -21.87 19.91
C VAL A 84 -35.62 -22.78 19.35
N ASP A 85 -35.84 -23.91 20.00
CA ASP A 85 -36.95 -24.82 19.66
C ASP A 85 -38.20 -24.44 20.45
N PHE A 86 -39.29 -24.10 19.74
CA PHE A 86 -40.58 -23.79 20.35
C PHE A 86 -41.71 -24.39 19.51
N PHE A 87 -42.56 -25.21 20.13
CA PHE A 87 -43.63 -25.98 19.45
C PHE A 87 -43.17 -26.82 18.24
N GLY A 88 -42.00 -27.46 18.31
CA GLY A 88 -41.49 -28.30 17.22
C GLY A 88 -40.98 -27.52 15.99
N VAL A 89 -40.89 -26.18 16.11
CA VAL A 89 -40.30 -25.29 15.11
C VAL A 89 -38.97 -24.77 15.63
N ARG A 90 -37.89 -24.93 14.84
CA ARG A 90 -36.58 -24.34 15.12
C ARG A 90 -36.54 -22.90 14.63
N TRP A 91 -36.47 -21.96 15.57
CA TRP A 91 -36.32 -20.54 15.30
C TRP A 91 -34.85 -20.15 15.35
N ARG A 92 -34.37 -19.42 14.34
CA ARG A 92 -33.03 -18.80 14.33
C ARG A 92 -33.15 -17.33 14.66
N ILE A 93 -32.81 -16.96 15.88
CA ILE A 93 -32.87 -15.58 16.36
C ILE A 93 -31.48 -14.95 16.19
N PRO A 94 -31.31 -13.88 15.39
CA PRO A 94 -30.04 -13.18 15.29
C PRO A 94 -29.76 -12.40 16.58
N GLU A 95 -28.66 -12.73 17.25
CA GLU A 95 -28.14 -11.99 18.41
C GLU A 95 -26.86 -11.24 17.99
N ILE A 96 -26.69 -10.02 18.50
CA ILE A 96 -25.49 -9.21 18.25
C ILE A 96 -24.51 -9.43 19.40
N GLY A 97 -23.42 -10.14 19.11
CA GLY A 97 -22.29 -10.30 20.02
C GLY A 97 -21.17 -9.33 19.77
N TYR A 98 -20.23 -9.27 20.70
CA TYR A 98 -18.97 -8.57 20.51
C TYR A 98 -17.85 -9.60 20.56
N ALA A 99 -17.07 -9.71 19.49
CA ALA A 99 -15.92 -10.63 19.45
C ALA A 99 -14.64 -9.89 19.07
N PRO A 100 -13.48 -10.31 19.60
CA PRO A 100 -12.19 -9.76 19.21
C PRO A 100 -11.90 -10.13 17.75
N ARG A 101 -11.73 -9.13 16.90
CA ARG A 101 -11.31 -9.29 15.51
C ARG A 101 -9.89 -8.75 15.33
N LYS A 102 -9.02 -9.58 14.78
CA LYS A 102 -7.65 -9.19 14.42
C LYS A 102 -7.65 -8.51 13.05
N THR A 103 -7.12 -7.30 13.00
CA THR A 103 -6.84 -6.57 11.75
C THR A 103 -5.35 -6.53 11.54
N VAL A 104 -4.89 -7.04 10.40
CA VAL A 104 -3.47 -7.02 10.02
C VAL A 104 -3.21 -5.73 9.23
N ILE A 105 -2.31 -4.89 9.74
CA ILE A 105 -1.78 -3.73 9.03
C ILE A 105 -0.54 -4.18 8.26
N ALA A 106 -0.54 -3.98 6.95
CA ALA A 106 0.58 -4.30 6.07
C ALA A 106 0.90 -3.13 5.14
N ILE A 107 2.14 -3.04 4.70
CA ILE A 107 2.63 -2.08 3.71
C ILE A 107 2.92 -2.78 2.38
N ASN A 108 2.48 -2.18 1.28
CA ASN A 108 2.78 -2.70 -0.05
C ASN A 108 4.21 -2.35 -0.47
N VAL A 109 4.97 -3.33 -0.96
CA VAL A 109 6.36 -3.10 -1.36
C VAL A 109 6.42 -2.21 -2.60
N GLY A 110 5.69 -2.57 -3.65
CA GLY A 110 5.79 -1.85 -4.93
C GLY A 110 5.10 -0.49 -4.96
N GLY A 111 4.00 -0.36 -4.23
CA GLY A 111 3.15 0.84 -4.19
C GLY A 111 3.47 1.81 -3.05
N ALA A 112 4.24 1.40 -2.04
CA ALA A 112 4.60 2.29 -0.93
C ALA A 112 6.09 2.27 -0.59
N LEU A 113 6.69 1.09 -0.40
CA LEU A 113 8.09 1.00 0.04
C LEU A 113 9.09 1.44 -1.05
N ILE A 114 8.98 0.93 -2.28
CA ILE A 114 9.85 1.31 -3.40
C ILE A 114 9.74 2.82 -3.71
N PRO A 115 8.52 3.42 -3.81
CA PRO A 115 8.38 4.88 -3.98
C PRO A 115 8.97 5.69 -2.82
N LEU A 116 8.84 5.22 -1.57
CA LEU A 116 9.43 5.88 -0.40
C LEU A 116 10.95 5.89 -0.48
N LEU A 117 11.56 4.74 -0.78
CA LEU A 117 13.01 4.62 -0.93
C LEU A 117 13.54 5.49 -2.08
N PHE A 118 12.80 5.57 -3.20
CA PHE A 118 13.18 6.47 -4.28
C PHE A 118 13.06 7.94 -3.90
N SER A 119 12.03 8.33 -3.15
CA SER A 119 11.90 9.69 -2.62
C SER A 119 13.06 10.07 -1.71
N ILE A 120 13.49 9.15 -0.83
CA ILE A 120 14.67 9.33 0.02
C ILE A 120 15.93 9.47 -0.84
N TYR A 121 16.10 8.61 -1.85
CA TYR A 121 17.22 8.71 -2.80
C TYR A 121 17.27 10.08 -3.48
N LEU A 122 16.14 10.59 -3.99
CA LEU A 122 16.09 11.92 -4.61
C LEU A 122 16.47 13.02 -3.62
N LEU A 123 15.96 12.97 -2.39
CA LEU A 123 16.29 13.95 -1.34
C LEU A 123 17.78 13.97 -1.00
N ILE A 124 18.47 12.84 -1.07
CA ILE A 124 19.89 12.73 -0.70
C ILE A 124 20.81 13.03 -1.89
N PHE A 125 20.44 12.60 -3.11
CA PHE A 125 21.38 12.57 -4.23
C PHE A 125 21.01 13.49 -5.40
N SER A 126 19.73 13.83 -5.58
CA SER A 126 19.27 14.67 -6.70
C SER A 126 19.04 16.12 -6.27
N VAL A 127 18.30 16.34 -5.16
CA VAL A 127 17.96 17.68 -4.67
C VAL A 127 19.19 18.57 -4.38
N PRO A 128 20.32 18.05 -3.81
CA PRO A 128 21.51 18.87 -3.60
C PRO A 128 22.17 19.42 -4.88
N ASN A 129 21.95 18.77 -6.03
CA ASN A 129 22.55 19.20 -7.30
C ASN A 129 21.84 20.43 -7.90
N HIS A 130 20.64 20.76 -7.41
CA HIS A 130 19.91 21.94 -7.84
C HIS A 130 20.56 23.22 -7.30
N GLY A 131 20.56 24.30 -8.09
CA GLY A 131 21.27 25.55 -7.76
C GLY A 131 20.87 26.24 -6.45
N ALA A 132 19.72 25.91 -5.85
CA ALA A 132 19.30 26.38 -4.53
C ALA A 132 18.72 25.22 -3.69
N PRO A 133 19.56 24.37 -3.07
CA PRO A 133 19.11 23.17 -2.36
C PRO A 133 18.17 23.48 -1.19
N LEU A 134 18.50 24.49 -0.38
CA LEU A 134 17.72 24.86 0.81
C LEU A 134 16.30 25.29 0.46
N VAL A 135 16.13 26.09 -0.62
CA VAL A 135 14.82 26.48 -1.12
C VAL A 135 14.03 25.27 -1.61
N SER A 136 14.69 24.32 -2.27
CA SER A 136 14.08 23.10 -2.77
C SER A 136 13.60 22.21 -1.63
N TYR A 137 14.40 22.02 -0.57
CA TYR A 137 13.98 21.28 0.62
C TYR A 137 12.79 21.91 1.32
N ILE A 138 12.76 23.25 1.46
CA ILE A 138 11.60 23.95 2.04
C ILE A 138 10.35 23.70 1.22
N LYS A 139 10.43 23.85 -0.12
CA LYS A 139 9.30 23.59 -1.02
C LYS A 139 8.79 22.15 -0.90
N ILE A 140 9.70 21.17 -0.89
CA ILE A 140 9.35 19.75 -0.75
C ILE A 140 8.71 19.49 0.61
N LEU A 141 9.26 20.04 1.70
CA LEU A 141 8.69 19.88 3.04
C LEU A 141 7.29 20.50 3.15
N THR A 142 7.10 21.71 2.61
CA THR A 142 5.79 22.37 2.57
C THR A 142 4.78 21.53 1.77
N ALA A 143 5.16 21.06 0.57
CA ALA A 143 4.31 20.20 -0.23
C ALA A 143 3.98 18.88 0.49
N PHE A 144 4.96 18.24 1.11
CA PHE A 144 4.79 17.02 1.89
C PHE A 144 3.79 17.20 3.04
N ILE A 145 3.92 18.28 3.83
CA ILE A 145 3.01 18.58 4.93
C ILE A 145 1.58 18.79 4.41
N ILE A 146 1.41 19.62 3.37
CA ILE A 146 0.09 19.92 2.80
C ILE A 146 -0.56 18.64 2.28
N VAL A 147 0.14 17.87 1.44
CA VAL A 147 -0.39 16.63 0.87
C VAL A 147 -0.71 15.62 1.98
N THR A 148 0.15 15.48 2.98
CA THR A 148 -0.10 14.57 4.11
C THR A 148 -1.36 14.93 4.88
N LEU A 149 -1.55 16.22 5.21
CA LEU A 149 -2.74 16.69 5.92
C LEU A 149 -4.01 16.46 5.10
N VAL A 150 -3.97 16.76 3.80
CA VAL A 150 -5.11 16.56 2.90
C VAL A 150 -5.44 15.06 2.80
N VAL A 151 -4.47 14.22 2.46
CA VAL A 151 -4.69 12.76 2.35
C VAL A 151 -5.19 12.18 3.67
N HIS A 152 -4.63 12.60 4.81
CA HIS A 152 -5.08 12.14 6.12
C HIS A 152 -6.53 12.54 6.44
N ALA A 153 -6.94 13.76 6.07
CA ALA A 153 -8.30 14.24 6.30
C ALA A 153 -9.36 13.46 5.50
N PHE A 154 -9.00 12.92 4.32
CA PHE A 154 -9.91 12.15 3.46
C PHE A 154 -9.78 10.63 3.62
N ALA A 155 -8.72 10.12 4.24
CA ALA A 155 -8.47 8.70 4.38
C ALA A 155 -9.51 8.00 5.29
N THR A 156 -10.30 7.09 4.73
CA THR A 156 -11.29 6.32 5.49
C THR A 156 -10.96 4.82 5.51
N PRO A 157 -10.99 4.16 6.69
CA PRO A 157 -10.85 2.71 6.75
C PRO A 157 -12.10 2.01 6.20
N ILE A 158 -11.98 1.37 5.04
CA ILE A 158 -13.03 0.59 4.37
C ILE A 158 -12.79 -0.90 4.58
N LYS A 159 -13.77 -1.60 5.15
CA LYS A 159 -13.71 -3.04 5.42
C LYS A 159 -13.48 -3.83 4.12
N GLY A 160 -12.44 -4.65 4.09
CA GLY A 160 -12.09 -5.48 2.93
C GLY A 160 -11.31 -4.76 1.82
N LEU A 161 -11.18 -3.43 1.90
CA LEU A 161 -10.43 -2.63 0.92
C LEU A 161 -9.16 -1.99 1.52
N GLY A 162 -9.18 -1.68 2.82
CA GLY A 162 -8.06 -1.03 3.51
C GLY A 162 -8.37 0.43 3.81
N ILE A 163 -7.47 1.35 3.47
CA ILE A 163 -7.67 2.79 3.60
C ILE A 163 -7.88 3.35 2.20
N ALA A 164 -9.01 4.01 1.97
CA ALA A 164 -9.37 4.64 0.70
C ALA A 164 -10.15 5.93 0.92
#